data_AF-A0A9D6KEZ3-F1
#
_entry.id   AF-A0A9D6KEZ3-F1
#
_cell.length_a   1.000
_cell.length_b   1.000
_cell.length_c   1.000
_cell.angle_alpha   90.00
_cell.angle_beta   90.00
_cell.angle_gamma   90.00
#
_symmetry.space_group_name_H-M   'P 1'
#
loop_
_entity.id
_entity.type
_entity.pdbx_description
1 polymer ?
#
loop_
_entity_poly.entity_id
_entity_poly.type
_entity_poly.pdbx_seq_one_letter_code
_entity_poly.pdbx_strand_id
1 'polypeptide(L)'
;MVQPWLVALTAAAITGCGNSGAMQGENYGNLLDSPAGLVVVQEEHPTGWGRPDCFACHNIMDIHTVNRTGLPTCSATITQDCLNLSEIQAIVSSQLESSCVMCHGNNGVNQ
;
A
#
# COMPACT_ATOMS: atom_id res chain seq x y z
N MET A 1 -42.44 -39.15 27.40
CA MET A 1 -41.07 -39.14 27.96
C MET A 1 -40.18 -38.52 26.91
N VAL A 2 -39.84 -37.24 27.07
CA VAL A 2 -38.93 -36.52 26.15
C VAL A 2 -37.51 -36.67 26.69
N GLN A 3 -36.59 -37.26 25.91
CA GLN A 3 -35.18 -37.37 26.31
C GLN A 3 -34.51 -36.00 26.18
N PRO A 4 -34.02 -35.39 27.28
CA PRO A 4 -33.34 -34.10 27.22
C PRO A 4 -31.83 -34.33 27.14
N TRP A 5 -31.31 -34.80 26.01
CA TRP A 5 -29.88 -35.05 25.89
C TRP A 5 -29.35 -34.36 24.63
N LEU A 6 -28.42 -33.43 24.88
CA LEU A 6 -27.44 -32.85 23.95
C LEU A 6 -27.88 -31.67 23.07
N VAL A 7 -28.27 -30.57 23.71
CA VAL A 7 -27.82 -29.25 23.22
C VAL A 7 -26.41 -29.04 23.76
N ALA A 8 -25.41 -29.57 23.06
CA ALA A 8 -24.01 -29.18 23.23
C ALA A 8 -23.56 -28.59 21.89
N LEU A 9 -24.08 -27.39 21.59
CA LEU A 9 -23.68 -26.60 20.43
C LEU A 9 -22.29 -26.03 20.72
N THR A 10 -21.27 -26.82 20.37
CA THR A 10 -19.93 -26.45 19.90
C THR A 10 -19.53 -24.98 20.14
N ALA A 11 -19.11 -24.65 21.36
CA ALA A 11 -18.41 -23.40 21.65
C ALA A 11 -16.91 -23.54 21.33
N ALA A 12 -16.58 -23.80 20.06
CA ALA A 12 -15.19 -23.86 19.59
C ALA A 12 -15.02 -23.05 18.30
N ALA A 13 -14.01 -22.17 18.34
CA ALA A 13 -13.39 -21.44 17.23
C ALA A 13 -13.81 -19.97 17.00
N ILE A 14 -13.47 -19.08 17.95
CA ILE A 14 -13.20 -17.65 17.63
C ILE A 14 -11.84 -17.20 18.19
N THR A 15 -10.83 -18.08 18.21
CA THR A 15 -9.45 -17.70 18.58
C THR A 15 -8.54 -17.63 17.35
N GLY A 16 -9.00 -16.98 16.29
CA GLY A 16 -8.16 -16.75 15.12
C GLY A 16 -8.76 -15.75 14.15
N CYS A 17 -8.33 -14.49 14.23
CA CYS A 17 -7.93 -13.66 13.09
C CYS A 17 -7.52 -12.28 13.61
N GLY A 18 -6.24 -12.16 13.96
CA GLY A 18 -5.64 -10.89 14.38
C GLY A 18 -4.13 -11.03 14.30
N ASN A 19 -3.63 -11.42 13.13
CA ASN A 19 -2.19 -11.33 12.90
C ASN A 19 -1.83 -9.84 13.00
N SER A 20 -1.27 -9.43 14.13
CA SER A 20 -0.83 -8.07 14.40
C SER A 20 0.50 -7.75 13.69
N GLY A 21 0.87 -8.56 12.69
CA GLY A 21 1.98 -8.25 11.81
C GLY A 21 1.72 -6.91 11.16
N ALA A 22 2.74 -6.03 11.16
CA ALA A 22 2.64 -4.75 10.46
C ALA A 22 2.11 -5.00 9.04
N MET A 23 1.11 -4.23 8.62
CA MET A 23 0.59 -4.29 7.25
C MET A 23 1.78 -4.13 6.31
N GLN A 24 2.13 -5.21 5.63
CA GLN A 24 3.28 -5.17 4.72
C GLN A 24 2.92 -4.34 3.49
N GLY A 25 1.64 -4.14 3.19
CA GLY A 25 1.19 -3.43 2.00
C GLY A 25 1.60 -4.13 0.71
N GLU A 26 1.24 -3.51 -0.41
CA GLU A 26 1.74 -3.88 -1.72
C GLU A 26 3.28 -3.73 -1.76
N ASN A 27 3.94 -4.63 -2.48
CA ASN A 27 5.39 -4.69 -2.54
C ASN A 27 5.87 -4.82 -3.98
N TYR A 28 6.48 -3.74 -4.47
CA TYR A 28 7.11 -3.66 -5.79
C TYR A 28 8.63 -3.52 -5.70
N GLY A 29 9.21 -3.83 -4.53
CA GLY A 29 10.63 -3.62 -4.25
C GLY A 29 10.96 -2.16 -3.92
N ASN A 30 12.20 -1.78 -4.20
CA ASN A 30 12.69 -0.41 -4.08
C ASN A 30 12.46 0.33 -5.39
N LEU A 31 11.54 1.30 -5.40
CA LEU A 31 11.25 2.08 -6.60
C LEU A 31 12.42 2.96 -7.06
N LEU A 32 13.38 3.28 -6.19
CA LEU A 32 14.59 4.00 -6.64
C LEU A 32 15.53 3.13 -7.48
N ASP A 33 15.37 1.81 -7.44
CA ASP A 33 16.12 0.86 -8.27
C ASP A 33 15.43 0.61 -9.64
N SER A 34 14.27 1.23 -9.87
CA SER A 34 13.52 1.09 -11.12
C SER A 34 14.22 1.84 -12.28
N PRO A 35 14.04 1.41 -13.55
CA PRO A 35 14.59 2.09 -14.72
C PRO A 35 14.34 3.60 -14.80
N ALA A 36 13.21 4.09 -14.27
CA ALA A 36 12.83 5.50 -14.28
C ALA A 36 12.72 6.11 -12.87
N GLY A 37 13.16 5.37 -11.84
CA GLY A 37 13.06 5.77 -10.44
C GLY A 37 11.60 5.86 -9.99
N LEU A 38 11.18 7.03 -9.49
CA LEU A 38 9.82 7.18 -8.97
C LEU A 38 8.74 7.24 -10.05
N VAL A 39 9.09 7.69 -11.26
CA VAL A 39 8.14 7.80 -12.37
C VAL A 39 7.96 6.43 -12.99
N VAL A 40 6.71 6.01 -13.14
CA VAL A 40 6.41 4.68 -13.69
C VAL A 40 6.56 4.66 -15.21
N VAL A 41 7.07 3.56 -15.75
CA VAL A 41 7.18 3.32 -17.20
C VAL A 41 6.37 2.11 -17.66
N GLN A 42 6.17 1.99 -18.98
CA GLN A 42 5.35 0.94 -19.57
C GLN A 42 5.83 -0.46 -19.19
N GLU A 43 7.13 -0.67 -19.11
CA GLU A 43 7.74 -1.96 -18.76
C GLU A 43 7.38 -2.41 -17.33
N GLU A 44 7.10 -1.47 -16.43
CA GLU A 44 6.73 -1.73 -15.02
C GLU A 44 5.22 -1.90 -14.84
N HIS A 45 4.42 -1.28 -15.71
CA HIS A 45 2.95 -1.28 -15.65
C HIS A 45 2.29 -1.88 -16.90
N PRO A 46 2.70 -3.05 -17.45
CA PRO A 46 2.20 -3.53 -18.74
C PRO A 46 0.67 -3.70 -18.79
N THR A 47 0.04 -4.02 -17.66
CA THR A 47 -1.43 -4.16 -17.54
C THR A 47 -2.13 -2.82 -17.30
N GLY A 48 -1.49 -1.92 -16.55
CA GLY A 48 -2.08 -0.65 -16.11
C GLY A 48 -1.71 0.56 -16.98
N TRP A 49 -0.75 0.41 -17.91
CA TRP A 49 -0.22 1.52 -18.69
C TRP A 49 -1.29 2.23 -19.50
N GLY A 50 -1.23 3.56 -19.52
CA GLY A 50 -2.19 4.43 -20.21
C GLY A 50 -3.50 4.62 -19.47
N ARG A 51 -3.68 4.02 -18.27
CA ARG A 51 -4.88 4.21 -17.46
C ARG A 51 -4.75 5.39 -16.50
N PRO A 52 -5.77 6.25 -16.39
CA PRO A 52 -5.79 7.33 -15.40
C PRO A 52 -6.25 6.87 -14.01
N ASP A 53 -6.91 5.72 -13.91
CA ASP A 53 -7.50 5.19 -12.67
C ASP A 53 -6.56 4.18 -11.97
N CYS A 54 -5.58 4.73 -11.23
CA CYS A 54 -4.62 4.00 -10.41
C CYS A 54 -5.29 3.04 -9.40
N PHE A 55 -6.40 3.44 -8.77
CA PHE A 55 -7.10 2.65 -7.75
C PHE A 55 -7.90 1.48 -8.32
N ALA A 56 -7.99 1.36 -9.65
CA ALA A 56 -8.52 0.14 -10.26
C ALA A 56 -7.61 -1.08 -10.06
N CYS A 57 -6.32 -0.85 -9.79
CA CYS A 57 -5.33 -1.90 -9.57
C CYS A 57 -4.67 -1.83 -8.19
N HIS A 58 -4.54 -0.64 -7.61
CA HIS A 58 -3.87 -0.45 -6.32
C HIS A 58 -4.87 -0.15 -5.20
N ASN A 59 -4.71 -0.82 -4.07
CA ASN A 59 -5.48 -0.50 -2.87
C ASN A 59 -4.80 0.64 -2.11
N ILE A 60 -5.48 1.79 -2.00
CA ILE A 60 -4.98 2.97 -1.27
C ILE A 60 -4.54 2.65 0.17
N MET A 61 -5.17 1.66 0.82
CA MET A 61 -4.86 1.25 2.19
C MET A 61 -3.60 0.37 2.28
N ASP A 62 -3.14 -0.19 1.17
CA ASP A 62 -2.00 -1.10 1.12
C ASP A 62 -0.75 -0.46 0.45
N ILE A 63 -0.85 0.74 -0.12
CA ILE A 63 0.29 1.48 -0.68
C ILE A 63 0.91 2.43 0.37
N HIS A 64 2.18 2.79 0.17
CA HIS A 64 2.91 3.73 1.06
C HIS A 64 2.91 3.36 2.55
N THR A 65 2.89 2.07 2.87
CA THR A 65 2.87 1.57 4.26
C THR A 65 4.27 1.30 4.81
N VAL A 66 5.25 1.05 3.93
CA VAL A 66 6.62 0.69 4.29
C VAL A 66 7.62 1.48 3.44
N ASN A 67 8.61 2.11 4.08
CA ASN A 67 9.75 2.69 3.37
C ASN A 67 10.67 1.57 2.84
N ARG A 68 10.66 1.38 1.52
CA ARG A 68 11.50 0.39 0.81
C ARG A 68 12.63 1.03 0.01
N THR A 69 12.80 2.34 0.14
CA THR A 69 13.70 3.12 -0.73
C THR A 69 15.18 2.94 -0.41
N GLY A 70 15.49 2.34 0.75
CA GLY A 70 16.84 2.34 1.32
C GLY A 70 17.24 3.67 1.96
N LEU A 71 16.47 4.74 1.76
CA LEU A 71 16.67 6.03 2.43
C LEU A 71 16.30 5.94 3.91
N PRO A 72 16.98 6.68 4.80
CA PRO A 72 16.56 6.79 6.18
C PRO A 72 15.15 7.38 6.27
N THR A 73 14.34 6.92 7.24
CA THR A 73 13.05 7.56 7.54
C THR A 73 13.29 8.84 8.33
N CYS A 74 12.60 9.92 7.95
CA CYS A 74 12.73 11.19 8.66
C CYS A 74 12.32 11.06 10.12
N SER A 75 13.00 11.80 11.00
CA SER A 75 12.78 11.81 12.44
C SER A 75 13.12 13.17 13.04
N ALA A 76 12.98 13.32 14.36
CA ALA A 76 13.37 14.54 15.05
C ALA A 76 14.87 14.88 14.91
N THR A 77 15.71 13.89 14.58
CA THR A 77 17.17 14.06 14.42
C THR A 77 17.66 13.94 12.99
N ILE A 78 16.86 13.35 12.09
CA ILE A 78 17.17 13.21 10.66
C ILE A 78 16.11 13.97 9.88
N THR A 79 16.43 15.19 9.47
CA THR A 79 15.49 16.11 8.82
C THR A 79 15.82 16.41 7.35
N GLN A 80 16.92 15.86 6.85
CA GLN A 80 17.38 16.00 5.47
C GLN A 80 17.77 14.62 4.92
N ASP A 81 17.74 14.47 3.60
CA ASP A 81 18.09 13.25 2.87
C ASP A 81 17.37 11.99 3.39
N CYS A 82 16.12 12.17 3.81
CA CYS A 82 15.28 11.14 4.40
C CYS A 82 13.90 11.08 3.73
N LEU A 83 13.23 9.92 3.84
CA LEU A 83 11.86 9.75 3.38
C LEU A 83 10.88 10.05 4.51
N ASN A 84 10.00 11.02 4.31
CA ASN A 84 8.91 11.33 5.23
C ASN A 84 7.64 10.55 4.86
N LEU A 85 7.56 9.29 5.31
CA LEU A 85 6.43 8.42 4.96
C LEU A 85 5.08 8.96 5.47
N SER A 86 5.06 9.58 6.65
CA SER A 86 3.83 10.17 7.21
C SER A 86 3.29 11.34 6.38
N GLU A 87 4.17 12.14 5.79
CA GLU A 87 3.76 13.24 4.91
C GLU A 87 3.22 12.72 3.59
N ILE A 88 3.85 11.70 3.00
CA ILE A 88 3.33 11.02 1.81
C ILE A 88 1.93 10.46 2.09
N GLN A 89 1.74 9.78 3.22
CA GLN A 89 0.43 9.28 3.63
C GLN A 89 -0.60 10.40 3.85
N ALA A 90 -0.19 11.55 4.38
CA ALA A 90 -1.05 12.72 4.54
C ALA A 90 -1.47 13.32 3.18
N ILE A 91 -0.56 13.38 2.21
CA ILE A 91 -0.87 13.83 0.84
C ILE A 91 -1.87 12.86 0.19
N VAL A 92 -1.58 11.57 0.20
CA VAL A 92 -2.45 10.55 -0.42
C VAL A 92 -3.83 10.49 0.25
N SER A 93 -3.92 10.60 1.58
CA SER A 93 -5.21 10.58 2.26
C SER A 93 -6.05 11.85 2.04
N SER A 94 -5.41 13.00 1.78
CA SER A 94 -6.11 14.28 1.56
C SER A 94 -6.52 14.51 0.11
N GLN A 95 -5.69 14.07 -0.84
CA GLN A 95 -5.87 14.34 -2.27
C GLN A 95 -6.29 13.09 -3.05
N LEU A 96 -6.27 11.91 -2.41
CA LEU A 96 -6.62 10.62 -3.00
C LEU A 96 -5.82 10.39 -4.29
N GLU A 97 -6.47 9.80 -5.29
CA GLU A 97 -5.89 9.39 -6.56
C GLU A 97 -5.21 10.54 -7.34
N SER A 98 -5.69 11.78 -7.16
CA SER A 98 -5.13 12.95 -7.85
C SER A 98 -3.68 13.25 -7.44
N SER A 99 -3.24 12.79 -6.27
CA SER A 99 -1.86 12.96 -5.81
C SER A 99 -0.85 12.05 -6.49
N CYS A 100 -1.28 10.90 -7.04
CA CYS A 100 -0.37 9.87 -7.54
C CYS A 100 0.58 10.41 -8.62
N VAL A 101 0.04 11.23 -9.52
CA VAL A 101 0.79 11.78 -10.66
C VAL A 101 1.84 12.81 -10.27
N MET A 102 1.79 13.34 -9.05
CA MET A 102 2.79 14.27 -8.52
C MET A 102 4.18 13.62 -8.43
N CYS A 103 4.23 12.35 -8.05
CA CYS A 103 5.47 11.63 -7.80
C CYS A 103 5.73 10.53 -8.84
N HIS A 104 4.66 9.87 -9.31
CA HIS A 104 4.76 8.70 -10.18
C HIS A 104 4.57 9.01 -11.66
N GLY A 105 4.27 10.27 -12.01
CA GLY A 105 3.93 10.66 -13.38
C GLY A 105 2.54 10.21 -13.80
N ASN A 106 2.18 10.47 -15.06
CA ASN A 106 0.80 10.28 -15.54
C ASN A 106 0.50 8.86 -16.04
N ASN A 107 1.31 7.86 -15.70
CA ASN A 107 1.14 6.46 -16.11
C ASN A 107 0.94 6.30 -17.64
N GLY A 108 1.66 7.06 -18.46
CA GLY A 108 1.57 6.95 -19.91
C GLY A 108 0.29 7.50 -20.54
N VAL A 109 -0.58 8.15 -19.77
CA VAL A 109 -1.83 8.71 -20.29
C VAL A 109 -1.51 9.73 -21.40
N ASN A 110 -2.01 9.48 -22.61
CA ASN A 110 -1.77 10.25 -23.84
C ASN A 110 -0.33 10.21 -24.41
N GLN A 111 0.45 9.18 -24.11
CA GLN A 111 1.78 8.95 -24.70
C GLN A 111 1.73 7.93 -25.83
#